data_AF-A0A7S2NKY8-F1
#
_entry.id   AF-A0A7S2NKY8-F1
#
_cell.length_a   1.000
_cell.length_b   1.000
_cell.length_c   1.000
_cell.angle_alpha   90.00
_cell.angle_beta   90.00
_cell.angle_gamma   90.00
#
_symmetry.space_group_name_H-M   'P 1'
#
loop_
_entity.id
_entity.type
_entity.pdbx_description
1 polymer ?
#
loop_
_entity_poly.entity_id
_entity_poly.type
_entity_poly.pdbx_seq_one_letter_code
_entity_poly.pdbx_strand_id
1 'polypeptide(L)'
;LFFARCARRRAETDFQRQPHHCGVCLTEVPGCRARLLSNCGHGLCIDCLGRLCDVHAADGEVSLIRCPEPGCHAPVHPSEVQAALDPLLFARYERLLLERSLAA
;
A
#
# COMPACT_ATOMS: atom_id res chain seq x y z
N LEU A 1 -18.22 -3.68 8.26
CA LEU A 1 -18.49 -4.55 7.09
C LEU A 1 -17.66 -4.03 5.91
N PHE A 2 -16.47 -4.60 5.70
CA PHE A 2 -15.41 -4.10 4.81
C PHE A 2 -15.57 -4.50 3.33
N PHE A 3 -16.80 -4.50 2.79
CA PHE A 3 -17.02 -4.83 1.39
C PHE A 3 -17.14 -3.57 0.53
N ALA A 4 -16.02 -2.87 0.30
CA ALA A 4 -15.95 -2.01 -0.87
C ALA A 4 -15.97 -2.94 -2.09
N ARG A 5 -17.10 -2.98 -2.78
CA ARG A 5 -17.30 -3.82 -3.96
C ARG A 5 -16.35 -3.34 -5.05
N CYS A 6 -15.49 -4.23 -5.51
CA CYS A 6 -14.69 -3.96 -6.69
C CYS A 6 -15.60 -3.87 -7.91
N ALA A 7 -15.65 -2.68 -8.50
CA ALA A 7 -16.33 -2.47 -9.76
C ALA A 7 -15.53 -3.18 -10.85
N ARG A 8 -16.10 -4.25 -11.39
CA ARG A 8 -15.50 -5.16 -12.37
C ARG A 8 -15.09 -4.38 -13.63
N ARG A 9 -13.81 -4.00 -13.76
CA ARG A 9 -13.30 -3.29 -14.95
C ARG A 9 -12.88 -4.32 -16.00
N ARG A 10 -13.17 -4.07 -17.29
CA ARG A 10 -12.86 -5.01 -18.40
C ARG A 10 -11.35 -5.28 -18.60
N ALA A 11 -10.47 -4.48 -18.00
CA ALA A 11 -9.01 -4.60 -18.09
C ALA A 11 -8.36 -5.13 -16.79
N GLU A 12 -9.09 -5.90 -15.96
CA GLU A 12 -8.52 -6.50 -14.76
C GLU A 12 -7.50 -7.60 -15.09
N THR A 13 -6.31 -7.50 -14.49
CA THR A 13 -5.27 -8.54 -14.56
C THR A 13 -5.70 -9.80 -13.80
N ASP A 14 -5.08 -10.95 -14.08
CA ASP A 14 -5.41 -12.20 -13.36
C ASP A 14 -5.20 -12.07 -11.84
N PHE A 15 -4.25 -11.24 -11.42
CA PHE A 15 -4.07 -10.86 -10.02
C PHE A 15 -5.34 -10.23 -9.43
N GLN A 16 -5.99 -9.30 -10.13
CA GLN A 16 -7.16 -8.59 -9.62
C GLN A 16 -8.42 -9.47 -9.52
N ARG A 17 -8.43 -10.61 -10.23
CA ARG A 17 -9.56 -11.57 -10.25
C ARG A 17 -9.55 -12.56 -9.11
N GLN A 18 -8.38 -12.75 -8.48
CA GLN A 18 -8.20 -13.73 -7.41
C GLN A 18 -8.18 -13.02 -6.05
N PRO A 19 -8.67 -13.65 -4.99
CA PRO A 19 -8.42 -13.17 -3.63
C PRO A 19 -6.95 -13.39 -3.25
N HIS A 20 -6.45 -12.52 -2.37
CA HIS A 20 -5.08 -12.57 -1.86
C HIS A 20 -5.09 -12.41 -0.35
N HIS A 21 -4.08 -12.97 0.32
CA HIS A 21 -3.87 -12.75 1.75
C HIS A 21 -2.97 -11.55 1.98
N CYS A 22 -3.34 -10.71 2.94
CA CYS A 22 -2.49 -9.63 3.42
C CYS A 22 -1.56 -10.14 4.53
N GLY A 23 -0.24 -9.94 4.39
CA GLY A 23 0.74 -10.32 5.42
C GLY A 23 0.65 -9.53 6.74
N VAL A 24 -0.07 -8.40 6.77
CA VAL A 24 -0.19 -7.53 7.96
C VAL A 24 -1.45 -7.84 8.77
N CYS A 25 -2.63 -7.78 8.15
CA CYS A 25 -3.89 -8.05 8.86
C CYS A 25 -4.34 -9.52 8.77
N LEU A 26 -3.59 -10.36 8.04
CA LEU A 26 -3.85 -11.79 7.84
C LEU A 26 -5.24 -12.11 7.28
N THR A 27 -5.90 -11.11 6.70
CA THR A 27 -7.24 -11.23 6.14
C THR A 27 -7.16 -11.45 4.63
N GLU A 28 -8.07 -12.26 4.11
CA GLU A 28 -8.28 -12.42 2.68
C GLU A 28 -8.94 -11.16 2.10
N VAL A 29 -8.35 -10.62 1.05
CA VAL A 29 -8.79 -9.39 0.39
C VAL A 29 -8.92 -9.63 -1.11
N PRO A 30 -9.92 -9.03 -1.78
CA PRO A 30 -10.06 -9.17 -3.22
C PRO A 30 -8.88 -8.49 -3.93
N GLY A 31 -8.38 -9.05 -5.04
CA GLY A 31 -7.13 -8.59 -5.68
C GLY A 31 -7.11 -7.13 -6.14
N CYS A 32 -8.26 -6.56 -6.51
CA CYS A 32 -8.46 -5.12 -6.70
C CYS A 32 -8.07 -4.26 -5.48
N ARG A 33 -8.20 -4.80 -4.25
CA ARG A 33 -7.81 -4.17 -2.98
C ARG A 33 -6.51 -4.72 -2.39
N ALA A 34 -5.80 -5.56 -3.13
CA ALA A 34 -4.49 -6.06 -2.80
C ALA A 34 -3.44 -5.42 -3.72
N ARG A 35 -2.19 -5.40 -3.27
CA ARG A 35 -1.02 -4.99 -4.04
C ARG A 35 0.13 -5.92 -3.73
N LEU A 36 0.91 -6.24 -4.76
CA LEU A 36 2.18 -6.93 -4.63
C LEU A 36 3.29 -5.89 -4.64
N LEU A 37 4.18 -5.97 -3.66
CA LEU A 37 5.39 -5.16 -3.64
C LEU A 37 6.38 -5.72 -4.66
N SER A 38 6.80 -4.91 -5.63
CA SER A 38 7.66 -5.34 -6.74
C SER A 38 9.04 -5.81 -6.26
N ASN A 39 9.53 -5.26 -5.15
CA ASN A 39 10.86 -5.56 -4.61
C ASN A 39 10.93 -6.86 -3.79
N CYS A 40 9.79 -7.45 -3.40
CA CYS A 40 9.78 -8.67 -2.58
C CYS A 40 8.64 -9.65 -2.89
N GLY A 41 7.66 -9.29 -3.71
CA GLY A 41 6.50 -10.11 -4.05
C GLY A 41 5.44 -10.24 -2.96
N HIS A 42 5.62 -9.64 -1.79
CA HIS A 42 4.67 -9.74 -0.68
C HIS A 42 3.36 -8.96 -0.95
N GLY A 43 2.25 -9.59 -0.57
CA GLY A 43 0.89 -9.06 -0.74
C GLY A 43 0.40 -8.25 0.45
N LEU A 44 -0.07 -7.03 0.18
CA LEU A 44 -0.64 -6.13 1.18
C LEU A 44 -2.00 -5.61 0.72
N CYS A 45 -2.94 -5.46 1.65
CA CYS A 45 -4.17 -4.75 1.35
C CYS A 45 -3.93 -3.24 1.37
N ILE A 46 -4.70 -2.50 0.56
CA ILE A 46 -4.59 -1.04 0.44
C ILE A 46 -4.72 -0.35 1.82
N ASP A 47 -5.60 -0.86 2.68
CA ASP A 47 -5.85 -0.28 4.00
C ASP A 47 -4.62 -0.41 4.92
N CYS A 48 -3.95 -1.58 4.90
CA CYS A 48 -2.72 -1.78 5.66
C CYS A 48 -1.55 -0.98 5.08
N LEU A 49 -1.47 -0.87 3.75
CA LEU A 49 -0.43 -0.05 3.11
C LEU A 49 -0.62 1.44 3.45
N GLY A 50 -1.85 1.95 3.47
CA GLY A 50 -2.14 3.33 3.87
C GLY A 50 -1.76 3.60 5.33
N ARG A 51 -2.08 2.68 6.24
CA ARG A 51 -1.64 2.78 7.65
C ARG A 51 -0.13 2.73 7.79
N LEU A 52 0.54 1.88 7.02
CA LEU A 52 2.00 1.80 7.01
C LEU A 52 2.61 3.15 6.58
N CYS A 53 2.06 3.78 5.54
CA CYS A 53 2.45 5.13 5.12
C CYS A 53 2.24 6.15 6.24
N ASP A 54 1.10 6.10 6.94
CA ASP A 54 0.79 7.02 8.04
C ASP A 54 1.77 6.87 9.22
N VAL A 55 2.13 5.63 9.59
CA VAL A 55 3.07 5.34 10.68
C VAL A 55 4.47 5.83 10.32
N HIS A 56 4.98 5.44 9.15
CA HIS A 56 6.29 5.93 8.68
C HIS A 56 6.31 7.45 8.51
N ALA A 57 5.17 8.07 8.21
CA ALA A 57 5.03 9.52 8.19
C ALA A 57 5.07 10.16 9.57
N ALA A 58 4.55 9.52 10.61
CA ALA A 58 4.73 10.00 11.98
C ALA A 58 6.21 9.90 12.42
N ASP A 59 6.92 8.84 12.03
CA ASP A 59 8.21 8.44 12.63
C ASP A 59 9.49 9.10 12.06
N GLY A 60 9.41 10.16 11.25
CA GLY A 60 10.61 10.76 10.63
C GLY A 60 10.98 10.20 9.26
N GLU A 61 10.52 9.00 8.89
CA GLU A 61 11.00 8.24 7.72
C GLU A 61 9.96 7.96 6.61
N VAL A 62 9.31 8.97 6.00
CA VAL A 62 8.38 8.70 4.85
C VAL A 62 9.15 8.10 3.65
N SER A 63 10.42 8.45 3.49
CA SER A 63 11.29 7.98 2.41
C SER A 63 11.75 6.52 2.56
N LEU A 64 11.46 5.86 3.70
CA LEU A 64 11.92 4.50 4.01
C LEU A 64 10.76 3.58 4.40
N ILE A 65 9.61 3.68 3.73
CA ILE A 65 8.57 2.66 3.87
C ILE A 65 9.17 1.32 3.45
N ARG A 66 9.12 0.33 4.35
CA ARG A 66 9.64 -1.03 4.11
C ARG A 66 8.52 -2.04 4.15
N CYS A 67 8.74 -3.18 3.52
CA CYS A 67 7.87 -4.32 3.66
C CYS A 67 7.72 -4.69 5.16
N PRO A 68 6.49 -4.85 5.68
CA PRO A 68 6.24 -5.21 7.07
C PRO A 68 6.34 -6.71 7.34
N GLU A 69 6.59 -7.53 6.32
CA GLU A 69 6.72 -8.99 6.46
C GLU A 69 7.96 -9.34 7.32
N PRO A 70 7.86 -10.24 8.31
CA PRO A 70 8.99 -10.63 9.14
C PRO A 70 10.20 -11.11 8.32
N GLY A 71 11.36 -10.48 8.51
CA GLY A 71 12.58 -10.81 7.78
C GLY A 71 12.68 -10.19 6.39
N CYS A 72 11.66 -9.44 5.94
CA CYS A 72 11.73 -8.63 4.73
C CYS A 72 11.96 -7.16 5.10
N HIS A 73 12.96 -6.54 4.49
CA HIS A 73 13.25 -5.10 4.66
C HIS A 73 13.30 -4.36 3.32
N ALA A 74 12.71 -4.97 2.28
CA ALA A 74 12.67 -4.41 0.95
C ALA A 74 11.97 -3.03 0.99
N PRO A 75 12.55 -2.00 0.36
CA PRO A 75 11.91 -0.69 0.28
C PRO A 75 10.65 -0.77 -0.58
N VAL A 76 9.63 0.01 -0.23
CA VAL A 76 8.43 0.19 -1.04
C VAL A 76 8.60 1.44 -1.89
N HIS A 77 8.44 1.33 -3.21
CA HIS A 77 8.64 2.49 -4.08
C HIS A 77 7.45 3.47 -3.99
N PRO A 78 7.67 4.80 -3.98
CA PRO A 78 6.59 5.79 -3.92
C PRO A 78 5.54 5.63 -5.03
N SER A 79 5.94 5.19 -6.22
CA SER A 79 5.01 4.90 -7.33
C SER A 79 4.07 3.72 -7.03
N GLU A 80 4.50 2.75 -6.21
CA GLU A 80 3.65 1.64 -5.78
C GLU A 80 2.63 2.12 -4.74
N VAL A 81 3.06 3.01 -3.85
CA VAL A 81 2.16 3.71 -2.91
C VAL A 81 1.11 4.50 -3.68
N GLN A 82 1.53 5.24 -4.72
CA GLN A 82 0.62 6.00 -5.59
C GLN A 82 -0.40 5.13 -6.32
N ALA A 83 0.03 3.99 -6.88
CA ALA A 83 -0.86 3.08 -7.59
C ALA A 83 -1.80 2.30 -6.63
N ALA A 84 -1.45 2.25 -5.35
CA ALA A 84 -2.18 1.51 -4.33
C ALA A 84 -3.24 2.35 -3.62
N LEU A 85 -2.91 3.60 -3.33
CA LEU A 85 -3.76 4.48 -2.53
C LEU A 85 -4.81 5.15 -3.41
N ASP A 86 -6.04 5.27 -2.89
CA ASP A 86 -7.03 6.17 -3.47
C ASP A 86 -6.48 7.61 -3.50
N PRO A 87 -6.93 8.46 -4.43
CA PRO A 87 -6.38 9.82 -4.61
C PRO A 87 -6.33 10.64 -3.31
N LEU A 88 -7.31 10.47 -2.42
CA LEU A 88 -7.33 11.14 -1.10
C LEU A 88 -6.24 10.64 -0.16
N LEU A 89 -5.99 9.32 -0.15
CA LEU A 89 -4.93 8.71 0.65
C LEU A 89 -3.55 9.04 0.07
N PHE A 90 -3.42 9.08 -1.26
CA PHE A 90 -2.19 9.49 -1.92
C PHE A 90 -1.87 10.97 -1.70
N ALA A 91 -2.86 11.87 -1.80
CA ALA A 91 -2.66 13.29 -1.50
C ALA A 91 -2.20 13.51 -0.05
N ARG A 92 -2.68 12.69 0.89
CA ARG A 92 -2.19 12.70 2.27
C ARG A 92 -0.73 12.24 2.34
N TYR A 93 -0.36 11.17 1.66
CA TYR A 93 1.02 10.69 1.56
C TYR A 93 1.95 11.76 0.94
N GLU A 94 1.56 12.38 -0.18
CA GLU A 94 2.34 13.43 -0.84
C GLU A 94 2.56 14.64 0.07
N ARG A 95 1.51 15.11 0.76
CA ARG A 95 1.63 16.21 1.72
C ARG A 95 2.66 15.87 2.81
N LEU A 96 2.60 14.67 3.37
CA LEU A 96 3.53 14.22 4.41
C LEU A 96 4.97 14.12 3.88
N LEU A 97 5.16 13.70 2.63
CA LEU A 97 6.47 13.67 1.97
C LEU A 97 7.02 15.09 1.74
N LEU A 98 6.18 16.02 1.28
CA LEU A 98 6.52 17.43 1.07
C LEU A 98 6.91 18.14 2.37
N GLU A 99 6.09 18.02 3.42
CA GLU A 99 6.33 18.64 4.74
C GLU A 99 7.71 18.26 5.30
N ARG A 100 8.17 17.03 5.06
CA ARG A 100 9.50 16.57 5.51
C ARG A 100 10.63 17.03 4.61
N SER A 101 10.43 17.03 3.30
CA SER A 101 11.46 17.51 2.36
C SER A 101 11.78 18.99 2.53
N LEU A 102 10.83 19.78 3.03
CA LEU A 102 10.97 21.21 3.31
C LEU A 102 11.40 21.51 4.75
N ALA A 103 11.37 20.52 5.65
CA ALA A 103 11.86 20.63 7.02
C ALA A 103 13.36 20.27 7.15
N ALA A 104 14.03 20.00 6.02
CA ALA A 104 15.45 19.71 5.91
C ALA A 104 16.30 20.96 5.67
#